data_AF-V2Y2D8-F1
#
_entry.id   AF-V2Y2D8-F1
#
_cell.length_a   1.000
_cell.length_b   1.000
_cell.length_c   1.000
_cell.angle_alpha   90.00
_cell.angle_beta   90.00
_cell.angle_gamma   90.00
#
_symmetry.space_group_name_H-M   'P 1'
#
loop_
_entity.id
_entity.type
_entity.pdbx_description
1 polymer ?
#
loop_
_entity_poly.entity_id
_entity_poly.type
_entity_poly.pdbx_seq_one_letter_code
_entity_poly.pdbx_strand_id
1 'polypeptide(L)'
;MNGNEFLDKMELIKPEYVEEADIKPKKQMANRIKWVSLAAGITLVIFAGTKLLSQNNPVQNTQINSNTLAHDNVAKDSTVQNTTGNKPDLPKLTITENNIDGMGFEGYMAYDISELINANPWQEDIPLTTLPVYKRAVDVRSSYSIVTGADWDKIKEFILTTAERLGLDKNKVIVTDNFDQNELQWKNIEKSRKNDPSIPYGHLPTDSLIINADGVEIEADQFMTIGISFTPALSLPDNFNFDYHASYKDNVVAADYFKTKYKNLIGFDNPQVNITGGNYNIYAEQSFDIEFYNKSSDYTENIINYNFNRVIFCHNNENSLNFIRIFKPDLTKKLGNYPIISAVQARELLIKGNYSTSVPYKMPGEKYIRKVELVYRTSEMEEIYMPYYRFYTELPEEKPEHGLKTYGAYYVPAVEGSYLTNMPVYDGRFN
;
A
#
# COMPACT_ATOMS: atom_id res chain seq x y z
N MET A 1 33.55 -21.74 10.01
CA MET A 1 34.48 -21.56 11.13
C MET A 1 34.50 -22.83 11.95
N ASN A 2 35.68 -23.42 12.15
CA ASN A 2 35.84 -24.53 13.09
C ASN A 2 36.10 -23.96 14.51
N GLY A 3 35.86 -24.76 15.55
CA GLY A 3 35.89 -24.29 16.95
C GLY A 3 37.23 -23.70 17.42
N ASN A 4 38.33 -24.04 16.75
CA ASN A 4 39.66 -23.53 17.11
C ASN A 4 39.87 -22.11 16.56
N GLU A 5 39.35 -21.81 15.37
CA GLU A 5 39.38 -20.48 14.76
C GLU A 5 38.54 -19.44 15.53
N PHE A 6 37.59 -19.90 16.35
CA PHE A 6 36.83 -19.06 17.28
C PHE A 6 37.65 -18.70 18.53
N LEU A 7 38.42 -19.65 19.07
CA LEU A 7 39.22 -19.44 20.28
C LEU A 7 40.42 -18.51 20.02
N ASP A 8 41.09 -18.65 18.87
CA ASP A 8 42.18 -17.75 18.47
C ASP A 8 41.72 -16.29 18.30
N LYS A 9 40.46 -16.09 17.91
CA LYS A 9 39.86 -14.74 17.79
C LYS A 9 39.41 -14.18 19.14
N MET A 10 39.17 -15.01 20.15
CA MET A 10 38.84 -14.56 21.50
C MET A 10 40.06 -14.05 22.28
N GLU A 11 41.27 -14.54 21.98
CA GLU A 11 42.52 -13.98 22.55
C GLU A 11 42.82 -12.54 22.09
N LEU A 12 42.18 -12.07 21.02
CA LEU A 12 42.33 -10.70 20.51
C LEU A 12 41.42 -9.68 21.22
N ILE A 13 40.55 -10.12 22.13
CA ILE A 13 39.68 -9.25 22.91
C ILE A 13 40.45 -8.73 24.13
N LYS A 14 40.53 -7.41 24.28
CA LYS A 14 41.18 -6.80 25.45
C LYS A 14 40.40 -7.14 26.74
N PRO A 15 41.07 -7.44 27.87
CA PRO A 15 40.43 -7.88 29.12
C PRO A 15 39.35 -6.93 29.66
N GLU A 16 39.50 -5.63 29.39
CA GLU A 16 38.55 -4.57 29.74
C GLU A 16 37.13 -4.78 29.18
N TYR A 17 36.97 -5.52 28.07
CA TYR A 17 35.66 -5.85 27.49
C TYR A 17 35.06 -7.18 28.00
N VAL A 18 35.82 -7.94 28.80
CA VAL A 18 35.34 -9.17 29.45
C VAL A 18 34.82 -8.85 30.86
N GLU A 19 35.42 -7.88 31.55
CA GLU A 19 34.98 -7.45 32.89
C GLU A 19 33.64 -6.70 32.90
N GLU A 20 33.23 -6.05 31.80
CA GLU A 20 31.90 -5.45 31.66
C GLU A 20 30.76 -6.48 31.56
N ALA A 21 31.05 -7.73 31.17
CA ALA A 21 30.06 -8.79 31.00
C ALA A 21 29.74 -9.56 32.30
N ASP A 22 30.59 -9.47 33.32
CA ASP A 22 30.45 -10.23 34.59
C ASP A 22 29.70 -9.46 35.70
N ILE A 23 29.30 -8.21 35.47
CA ILE A 23 28.49 -7.44 36.41
C ILE A 23 27.02 -7.90 36.34
N LYS A 24 26.64 -8.85 37.20
CA LYS A 24 25.23 -9.26 37.38
C LYS A 24 24.40 -8.12 38.01
N PRO A 25 23.34 -7.60 37.37
CA PRO A 25 22.43 -6.66 38.02
C PRO A 25 21.58 -7.37 39.09
N LYS A 26 21.45 -6.71 40.26
CA LYS A 26 20.67 -7.18 41.41
C LYS A 26 19.19 -7.35 41.05
N LYS A 27 18.61 -8.51 41.36
CA LYS A 27 17.17 -8.81 41.27
C LYS A 27 16.37 -7.89 42.20
N GLN A 28 15.41 -7.14 41.64
CA GLN A 28 14.20 -6.72 42.33
C GLN A 28 12.99 -7.30 41.61
N MET A 29 12.08 -7.92 42.37
CA MET A 29 10.85 -8.53 41.88
C MET A 29 9.74 -7.49 41.70
N ALA A 30 8.89 -7.75 40.70
CA ALA A 30 7.51 -7.27 40.48
C ALA A 30 7.29 -5.86 39.91
N ASN A 31 7.10 -5.77 38.59
CA ASN A 31 5.78 -5.64 37.98
C ASN A 31 5.89 -5.82 36.45
N ARG A 32 4.97 -6.60 35.86
CA ARG A 32 4.91 -6.90 34.42
C ARG A 32 4.52 -5.63 33.65
N ILE A 33 5.50 -4.99 33.00
CA ILE A 33 5.27 -3.99 31.96
C ILE A 33 5.52 -4.68 30.61
N LYS A 34 4.51 -4.66 29.74
CA LYS A 34 4.57 -5.16 28.37
C LYS A 34 5.53 -4.26 27.58
N TRP A 35 6.46 -4.87 26.86
CA TRP A 35 7.41 -4.18 26.01
C TRP A 35 6.70 -3.60 24.78
N VAL A 36 6.89 -2.31 24.53
CA VAL A 36 6.61 -1.63 23.26
C VAL A 36 7.86 -1.77 22.40
N SER A 37 7.78 -2.56 21.34
CA SER A 37 8.78 -2.62 20.27
C SER A 37 8.41 -1.62 19.19
N LEU A 38 9.06 -0.46 19.20
CA LEU A 38 8.99 0.55 18.16
C LEU A 38 9.87 0.12 16.98
N ALA A 39 9.29 0.10 15.79
CA ALA A 39 9.93 -0.32 14.56
C ALA A 39 11.10 0.61 14.18
N ALA A 40 12.30 0.04 14.11
CA ALA A 40 13.44 0.63 13.43
C ALA A 40 13.65 -0.14 12.12
N GLY A 41 13.18 0.42 11.01
CA GLY A 41 13.74 0.12 9.69
C GLY A 41 15.11 0.79 9.61
N ILE A 42 16.15 -0.02 9.43
CA ILE A 42 17.55 0.40 9.40
C ILE A 42 17.82 1.24 8.15
N THR A 43 18.31 2.47 8.32
CA THR A 43 19.47 2.97 7.54
C THR A 43 20.25 3.97 8.40
N LEU A 44 21.42 3.55 8.88
CA LEU A 44 22.38 4.38 9.60
C LEU A 44 23.33 5.05 8.60
N VAL A 45 23.34 6.38 8.51
CA VAL A 45 24.55 7.15 8.18
C VAL A 45 24.61 8.41 9.06
N ILE A 46 25.73 8.52 9.75
CA ILE A 46 26.13 9.62 10.65
C ILE A 46 26.76 10.72 9.78
N PHE A 47 26.34 11.99 9.93
CA PHE A 47 27.29 13.11 9.93
C PHE A 47 26.74 14.36 10.64
N ALA A 48 27.67 15.12 11.21
CA ALA A 48 27.50 16.18 12.19
C ALA A 48 27.54 17.60 11.58
N GLY A 49 26.87 18.54 12.26
CA GLY A 49 27.06 20.01 12.17
C GLY A 49 26.25 20.70 11.07
N THR A 50 25.66 21.88 11.22
CA THR A 50 25.68 22.93 12.26
C THR A 50 24.42 23.81 12.10
N LYS A 51 23.88 24.29 13.24
CA LYS A 51 22.86 25.34 13.36
C LYS A 51 23.16 26.58 12.52
N LEU A 52 22.10 27.19 11.96
CA LEU A 52 21.92 28.64 11.98
C LEU A 52 20.43 29.01 11.93
N LEU A 53 20.01 29.71 12.99
CA LEU A 53 18.70 30.32 13.19
C LEU A 53 18.55 31.55 12.28
N SER A 54 17.36 31.78 11.75
CA SER A 54 16.84 33.14 11.64
C SER A 54 15.32 33.16 11.79
N GLN A 55 14.88 34.20 12.49
CA GLN A 55 13.56 34.38 13.06
C GLN A 55 12.64 35.24 12.17
N ASN A 56 11.33 35.02 12.35
CA ASN A 56 10.22 35.98 12.29
C ASN A 56 9.80 36.57 10.93
N ASN A 57 8.59 36.26 10.47
CA ASN A 57 7.37 37.00 10.84
C ASN A 57 6.10 36.35 10.24
N PRO A 58 4.93 36.50 10.88
CA PRO A 58 3.68 35.89 10.45
C PRO A 58 2.95 36.76 9.41
N VAL A 59 2.34 36.13 8.40
CA VAL A 59 1.37 36.77 7.53
C VAL A 59 -0.02 36.20 7.84
N GLN A 60 -0.84 37.04 8.45
CA GLN A 60 -2.29 36.90 8.55
C GLN A 60 -2.94 37.07 7.17
N ASN A 61 -4.17 36.53 7.05
CA ASN A 61 -5.29 36.90 6.14
C ASN A 61 -5.75 35.73 5.25
N THR A 62 -7.03 35.40 5.10
CA THR A 62 -8.30 36.00 5.56
C THR A 62 -9.40 34.95 5.40
N GLN A 63 -10.30 34.87 6.37
CA GLN A 63 -11.59 34.19 6.26
C GLN A 63 -12.49 34.92 5.25
N ILE A 64 -13.07 34.18 4.30
CA ILE A 64 -14.22 34.65 3.53
C ILE A 64 -15.42 33.82 3.94
N ASN A 65 -16.29 34.43 4.74
CA ASN A 65 -17.69 34.04 4.87
C ASN A 65 -18.47 34.69 3.74
N SER A 66 -19.45 33.98 3.17
CA SER A 66 -20.55 34.60 2.44
C SER A 66 -21.82 33.79 2.70
N ASN A 67 -22.81 34.51 3.23
CA ASN A 67 -24.10 34.03 3.69
C ASN A 67 -25.04 33.64 2.54
N THR A 68 -25.86 32.64 2.84
CA THR A 68 -27.29 32.46 2.55
C THR A 68 -28.00 33.48 1.63
N LEU A 69 -28.68 32.94 0.61
CA LEU A 69 -29.95 33.44 0.09
C LEU A 69 -30.88 32.26 -0.22
N ALA A 70 -32.06 32.29 0.36
CA ALA A 70 -33.18 31.39 0.09
C ALA A 70 -34.14 32.04 -0.92
N HIS A 71 -34.79 31.24 -1.77
CA HIS A 71 -36.22 31.39 -2.13
C HIS A 71 -36.74 30.17 -2.93
N ASP A 72 -37.72 29.51 -2.32
CA ASP A 72 -38.99 28.97 -2.84
C ASP A 72 -39.12 28.06 -4.08
N ASN A 73 -39.43 26.78 -3.77
CA ASN A 73 -40.63 25.98 -4.15
C ASN A 73 -41.28 26.13 -5.54
N VAL A 74 -41.27 25.04 -6.34
CA VAL A 74 -42.44 24.52 -7.10
C VAL A 74 -42.39 22.98 -7.27
N ALA A 75 -43.41 22.33 -6.71
CA ALA A 75 -44.15 21.09 -7.06
C ALA A 75 -43.51 19.84 -7.72
N LYS A 76 -43.64 18.72 -6.98
CA LYS A 76 -44.28 17.42 -7.32
C LYS A 76 -44.28 16.96 -8.79
N ASP A 77 -43.58 15.86 -9.05
CA ASP A 77 -44.19 14.54 -9.34
C ASP A 77 -43.06 13.53 -9.57
N SER A 78 -43.05 12.41 -8.83
CA SER A 78 -42.34 11.16 -9.18
C SER A 78 -42.62 10.13 -8.09
N THR A 79 -43.73 9.43 -8.30
CA THR A 79 -44.04 8.07 -7.89
C THR A 79 -42.83 7.24 -7.41
N VAL A 80 -42.82 6.94 -6.11
CA VAL A 80 -42.02 5.87 -5.51
C VAL A 80 -42.57 4.53 -6.03
N GLN A 81 -41.91 3.94 -7.02
CA GLN A 81 -42.09 2.52 -7.30
C GLN A 81 -41.37 1.72 -6.22
N ASN A 82 -42.15 1.15 -5.30
CA ASN A 82 -41.75 0.01 -4.49
C ASN A 82 -41.49 -1.18 -5.42
N THR A 83 -40.28 -1.29 -5.95
CA THR A 83 -39.77 -2.59 -6.39
C THR A 83 -39.26 -3.30 -5.14
N THR A 84 -40.02 -4.26 -4.63
CA THR A 84 -39.45 -5.39 -3.88
C THR A 84 -38.45 -6.09 -4.81
N GLY A 85 -37.23 -5.56 -4.86
CA GLY A 85 -36.17 -5.99 -5.75
C GLY A 85 -35.70 -7.38 -5.34
N ASN A 86 -35.91 -8.36 -6.22
CA ASN A 86 -35.23 -9.63 -6.10
C ASN A 86 -33.72 -9.38 -6.03
N LYS A 87 -33.10 -9.82 -4.93
CA LYS A 87 -31.65 -9.73 -4.76
C LYS A 87 -30.96 -10.48 -5.91
N PRO A 88 -29.90 -9.90 -6.52
CA PRO A 88 -29.06 -10.60 -7.49
C PRO A 88 -28.63 -11.98 -6.98
N ASP A 89 -28.71 -13.01 -7.82
CA ASP A 89 -28.19 -14.34 -7.51
C ASP A 89 -26.66 -14.34 -7.70
N LEU A 90 -25.95 -13.92 -6.65
CA LEU A 90 -24.50 -13.81 -6.61
C LEU A 90 -23.92 -14.79 -5.57
N PRO A 91 -22.75 -15.39 -5.84
CA PRO A 91 -22.13 -16.29 -4.88
C PRO A 91 -21.79 -15.56 -3.58
N LYS A 92 -21.92 -16.25 -2.44
CA LYS A 92 -21.45 -15.68 -1.18
C LYS A 92 -19.94 -15.59 -1.15
N LEU A 93 -19.44 -14.50 -0.58
CA LEU A 93 -18.02 -14.23 -0.40
C LEU A 93 -17.61 -14.59 1.03
N THR A 94 -16.44 -15.20 1.18
CA THR A 94 -15.82 -15.42 2.48
C THR A 94 -14.65 -14.47 2.62
N ILE A 95 -14.61 -13.76 3.74
CA ILE A 95 -13.53 -12.85 4.09
C ILE A 95 -12.45 -13.68 4.78
N THR A 96 -11.27 -13.73 4.18
CA THR A 96 -10.14 -14.45 4.75
C THR A 96 -9.42 -13.55 5.75
N GLU A 97 -9.39 -13.96 7.02
CA GLU A 97 -8.55 -13.32 8.03
C GLU A 97 -7.11 -13.77 7.83
N ASN A 98 -6.30 -12.90 7.23
CA ASN A 98 -4.89 -13.15 7.05
C ASN A 98 -4.15 -12.73 8.32
N ASN A 99 -3.99 -13.68 9.25
CA ASN A 99 -3.09 -13.54 10.40
C ASN A 99 -1.64 -13.54 9.89
N ILE A 100 -1.18 -12.38 9.44
CA ILE A 100 0.23 -12.19 9.11
C ILE A 100 0.92 -11.80 10.41
N ASP A 101 1.90 -12.59 10.85
CA ASP A 101 2.80 -12.32 11.98
C ASP A 101 3.74 -11.11 11.70
N GLY A 102 3.29 -10.13 10.93
CA GLY A 102 4.03 -8.91 10.61
C GLY A 102 4.16 -8.01 11.83
N MET A 103 5.35 -7.44 12.03
CA MET A 103 5.58 -6.45 13.07
C MET A 103 5.10 -5.08 12.59
N GLY A 104 3.98 -4.59 13.12
CA GLY A 104 3.48 -3.23 12.87
C GLY A 104 1.97 -3.20 12.58
N PHE A 105 1.45 -1.98 12.38
CA PHE A 105 0.06 -1.76 11.96
C PHE A 105 -0.02 -0.60 10.97
N GLU A 106 -1.09 -0.57 10.16
CA GLU A 106 -1.41 0.58 9.30
C GLU A 106 -1.80 1.80 10.15
N GLY A 107 -0.80 2.61 10.45
CA GLY A 107 -0.89 3.83 11.24
C GLY A 107 -0.17 4.99 10.58
N TYR A 108 -0.72 6.19 10.76
CA TYR A 108 -0.25 7.43 10.14
C TYR A 108 -0.08 8.51 11.18
N MET A 109 1.07 9.20 11.20
CA MET A 109 1.30 10.34 12.09
C MET A 109 1.03 11.65 11.35
N ALA A 110 0.19 12.53 11.90
CA ALA A 110 -0.06 13.87 11.36
C ALA A 110 -0.58 14.82 12.45
N TYR A 111 -0.44 16.12 12.27
CA TYR A 111 -1.02 17.12 13.19
C TYR A 111 -2.54 17.17 13.05
N ASP A 112 -3.01 17.06 11.81
CA ASP A 112 -4.42 17.00 11.45
C ASP A 112 -4.67 15.96 10.36
N ILE A 113 -5.87 15.37 10.37
CA ILE A 113 -6.24 14.36 9.37
C ILE A 113 -6.21 14.91 7.94
N SER A 114 -6.41 16.23 7.76
CA SER A 114 -6.39 16.88 6.44
C SER A 114 -5.02 16.89 5.77
N GLU A 115 -3.94 16.63 6.51
CA GLU A 115 -2.60 16.47 5.95
C GLU A 115 -2.41 15.10 5.26
N LEU A 116 -3.24 14.11 5.59
CA LEU A 116 -3.26 12.81 4.93
C LEU A 116 -4.05 12.90 3.62
N ILE A 117 -3.33 13.20 2.55
CA ILE A 117 -3.90 13.50 1.24
C ILE A 117 -3.74 12.33 0.27
N ASN A 118 -4.65 12.28 -0.69
CA ASN A 118 -4.61 11.45 -1.90
C ASN A 118 -5.66 11.98 -2.88
N ALA A 119 -5.66 11.44 -4.09
CA ALA A 119 -6.65 11.71 -5.12
C ALA A 119 -7.66 10.57 -5.26
N ASN A 120 -8.10 9.96 -4.14
CA ASN A 120 -9.16 8.96 -4.16
C ASN A 120 -10.42 9.55 -4.84
N PRO A 121 -10.96 8.91 -5.88
CA PRO A 121 -12.06 9.46 -6.66
C PRO A 121 -13.42 9.39 -5.96
N TRP A 122 -13.53 8.68 -4.83
CA TRP A 122 -14.79 8.51 -4.13
C TRP A 122 -15.07 9.62 -3.10
N GLN A 123 -16.34 10.04 -3.04
CA GLN A 123 -16.90 10.94 -2.03
C GLN A 123 -18.24 10.38 -1.54
N GLU A 124 -18.66 10.73 -0.31
CA GLU A 124 -19.86 10.16 0.34
C GLU A 124 -21.16 10.38 -0.46
N ASP A 125 -21.24 11.43 -1.28
CA ASP A 125 -22.40 11.81 -2.08
C ASP A 125 -22.48 11.09 -3.44
N ILE A 126 -21.44 10.36 -3.85
CA ILE A 126 -21.46 9.61 -5.10
C ILE A 126 -22.44 8.43 -4.99
N PRO A 127 -23.47 8.33 -5.86
CA PRO A 127 -24.56 7.37 -5.72
C PRO A 127 -24.18 5.98 -6.26
N LEU A 128 -23.13 5.36 -5.71
CA LEU A 128 -22.77 3.98 -6.03
C LEU A 128 -23.63 3.00 -5.23
N THR A 129 -24.34 2.14 -5.95
CA THR A 129 -25.18 1.08 -5.36
C THR A 129 -24.56 -0.30 -5.51
N THR A 130 -23.63 -0.47 -6.45
CA THR A 130 -22.90 -1.72 -6.64
C THR A 130 -21.43 -1.46 -7.00
N LEU A 131 -20.57 -2.42 -6.69
CA LEU A 131 -19.17 -2.43 -7.12
C LEU A 131 -18.73 -3.84 -7.53
N PRO A 132 -17.79 -3.96 -8.49
CA PRO A 132 -17.35 -5.26 -8.96
C PRO A 132 -16.49 -5.98 -7.93
N VAL A 133 -16.67 -7.28 -7.79
CA VAL A 133 -15.79 -8.13 -6.98
C VAL A 133 -15.05 -9.07 -7.91
N TYR A 134 -13.76 -9.28 -7.65
CA TYR A 134 -12.89 -10.13 -8.44
C TYR A 134 -12.27 -11.22 -7.57
N LYS A 135 -12.05 -12.39 -8.16
CA LYS A 135 -11.14 -13.40 -7.61
C LYS A 135 -9.76 -13.17 -8.23
N ARG A 136 -8.70 -13.27 -7.44
CA ARG A 136 -7.32 -13.19 -7.93
C ARG A 136 -7.08 -14.24 -9.02
N ALA A 137 -6.36 -13.87 -10.08
CA ALA A 137 -6.11 -14.76 -11.21
C ALA A 137 -5.22 -15.94 -10.85
N VAL A 138 -4.24 -15.73 -9.98
CA VAL A 138 -3.28 -16.74 -9.53
C VAL A 138 -3.64 -17.35 -8.18
N ASP A 139 -3.31 -18.62 -8.01
CA ASP A 139 -3.46 -19.36 -6.76
C ASP A 139 -2.13 -19.33 -5.98
N VAL A 140 -2.18 -18.82 -4.76
CA VAL A 140 -1.03 -18.77 -3.85
C VAL A 140 -1.15 -19.95 -2.87
N ARG A 141 -0.17 -20.87 -2.87
CA ARG A 141 -0.16 -22.08 -2.04
C ARG A 141 1.02 -22.07 -1.06
N SER A 142 0.82 -22.71 0.10
CA SER A 142 1.74 -22.74 1.24
C SER A 142 2.02 -21.34 1.82
N SER A 143 2.99 -21.20 2.73
CA SER A 143 3.42 -19.94 3.35
C SER A 143 4.08 -18.97 2.35
N TYR A 144 3.39 -18.66 1.25
CA TYR A 144 3.72 -17.64 0.26
C TYR A 144 4.94 -17.93 -0.63
N SER A 145 5.32 -19.20 -0.80
CA SER A 145 6.50 -19.57 -1.61
C SER A 145 6.18 -20.21 -2.95
N ILE A 146 4.90 -20.50 -3.24
CA ILE A 146 4.50 -21.16 -4.49
C ILE A 146 3.24 -20.49 -5.01
N VAL A 147 3.34 -19.88 -6.18
CA VAL A 147 2.21 -19.29 -6.90
C VAL A 147 2.03 -20.07 -8.20
N THR A 148 0.77 -20.30 -8.57
CA THR A 148 0.40 -21.12 -9.72
C THR A 148 -0.73 -20.48 -10.51
N GLY A 149 -0.84 -20.83 -11.79
CA GLY A 149 -1.88 -20.30 -12.67
C GLY A 149 -1.58 -18.93 -13.27
N ALA A 150 -0.33 -18.45 -13.17
CA ALA A 150 0.13 -17.26 -13.87
C ALA A 150 0.09 -17.45 -15.39
N ASP A 151 -0.40 -16.43 -16.10
CA ASP A 151 -0.44 -16.39 -17.56
C ASP A 151 0.87 -15.78 -18.08
N TRP A 152 1.87 -16.64 -18.31
CA TRP A 152 3.21 -16.21 -18.72
C TRP A 152 3.26 -15.56 -20.10
N ASP A 153 2.34 -15.91 -21.00
CA ASP A 153 2.26 -15.25 -22.31
C ASP A 153 1.78 -13.80 -22.15
N LYS A 154 0.79 -13.58 -21.28
CA LYS A 154 0.30 -12.24 -20.93
C LYS A 154 1.35 -11.41 -20.18
N ILE A 155 2.09 -12.01 -19.24
CA ILE A 155 3.19 -11.34 -18.53
C ILE A 155 4.31 -10.97 -19.52
N LYS A 156 4.63 -11.88 -20.45
CA LYS A 156 5.62 -11.63 -21.50
C LYS A 156 5.20 -10.50 -22.46
N GLU A 157 3.94 -10.45 -22.85
CA GLU A 157 3.40 -9.33 -23.63
C GLU A 157 3.49 -8.01 -22.84
N PHE A 158 3.18 -8.06 -21.54
CA PHE A 158 3.18 -6.88 -20.68
C PHE A 158 4.58 -6.29 -20.50
N ILE A 159 5.60 -7.13 -20.24
CA ILE A 159 6.98 -6.67 -20.10
C ILE A 159 7.56 -6.14 -21.43
N LEU A 160 7.27 -6.80 -22.56
CA LEU A 160 7.71 -6.35 -23.89
C LEU A 160 7.06 -5.03 -24.29
N THR A 161 5.76 -4.88 -24.04
CA THR A 161 5.03 -3.62 -24.29
C THR A 161 5.60 -2.50 -23.43
N THR A 162 5.97 -2.81 -22.19
CA THR A 162 6.58 -1.83 -21.27
C THR A 162 7.96 -1.40 -21.74
N ALA A 163 8.80 -2.35 -22.19
CA ALA A 163 10.09 -2.06 -22.80
C ALA A 163 9.95 -1.16 -24.04
N GLU A 164 9.00 -1.44 -24.94
CA GLU A 164 8.73 -0.62 -26.13
C GLU A 164 8.28 0.80 -25.73
N ARG A 165 7.39 0.92 -24.73
CA ARG A 165 6.93 2.22 -24.22
C ARG A 165 8.02 3.04 -23.53
N LEU A 166 9.01 2.37 -22.96
CA LEU A 166 10.21 3.01 -22.40
C LEU A 166 11.20 3.45 -23.50
N GLY A 167 11.03 2.98 -24.73
CA GLY A 167 11.87 3.31 -25.88
C GLY A 167 12.96 2.28 -26.20
N LEU A 168 12.91 1.09 -25.59
CA LEU A 168 13.83 0.00 -25.90
C LEU A 168 13.45 -0.66 -27.24
N ASP A 169 14.46 -1.09 -28.01
CA ASP A 169 14.24 -1.80 -29.28
C ASP A 169 13.80 -3.24 -28.99
N LYS A 170 12.52 -3.53 -29.23
CA LYS A 170 11.92 -4.85 -29.00
C LYS A 170 12.61 -6.01 -29.73
N ASN A 171 13.36 -5.74 -30.79
CA ASN A 171 14.09 -6.78 -31.53
C ASN A 171 15.46 -7.09 -30.92
N LYS A 172 15.93 -6.26 -29.98
CA LYS A 172 17.22 -6.41 -29.30
C LYS A 172 17.08 -6.83 -27.85
N VAL A 173 15.93 -6.58 -27.23
CA VAL A 173 15.68 -7.04 -25.85
C VAL A 173 15.58 -8.56 -25.79
N ILE A 174 16.18 -9.14 -24.77
CA ILE A 174 16.08 -10.56 -24.46
C ILE A 174 15.28 -10.66 -23.18
N VAL A 175 14.21 -11.47 -23.22
CA VAL A 175 13.43 -11.82 -22.03
C VAL A 175 14.05 -13.07 -21.43
N THR A 176 14.52 -12.96 -20.19
CA THR A 176 14.99 -14.08 -19.36
C THR A 176 14.01 -14.32 -18.22
N ASP A 177 14.13 -15.45 -17.54
CA ASP A 177 13.48 -15.68 -16.26
C ASP A 177 14.48 -15.51 -15.10
N ASN A 178 13.97 -15.49 -13.87
CA ASN A 178 14.76 -15.43 -12.66
C ASN A 178 15.16 -16.83 -12.11
N PHE A 179 15.03 -17.87 -12.93
CA PHE A 179 15.11 -19.28 -12.51
C PHE A 179 16.44 -19.65 -11.83
N ASP A 180 17.55 -19.13 -12.34
CA ASP A 180 18.90 -19.49 -11.87
C ASP A 180 19.37 -18.73 -10.62
N GLN A 181 18.54 -17.86 -10.04
CA GLN A 181 19.02 -16.90 -9.03
C GLN A 181 18.77 -17.29 -7.56
N ASN A 182 18.09 -18.41 -7.26
CA ASN A 182 17.69 -18.69 -5.86
C ASN A 182 17.78 -20.16 -5.39
N GLU A 183 19.01 -20.67 -5.15
CA GLU A 183 19.29 -22.01 -4.58
C GLU A 183 18.54 -22.30 -3.26
N LEU A 184 18.22 -21.26 -2.48
CA LEU A 184 17.47 -21.40 -1.22
C LEU A 184 15.99 -21.69 -1.47
N GLN A 185 15.40 -21.04 -2.47
CA GLN A 185 14.03 -21.30 -2.89
C GLN A 185 13.86 -22.72 -3.42
N TRP A 186 14.87 -23.22 -4.16
CA TRP A 186 14.94 -24.63 -4.59
C TRP A 186 14.82 -25.61 -3.42
N LYS A 187 15.61 -25.41 -2.37
CA LYS A 187 15.58 -26.26 -1.16
C LYS A 187 14.23 -26.21 -0.45
N ASN A 188 13.58 -25.05 -0.44
CA ASN A 188 12.26 -24.89 0.18
C ASN A 188 11.16 -25.61 -0.61
N ILE A 189 11.15 -25.51 -1.94
CA ILE A 189 10.13 -26.16 -2.77
C ILE A 189 10.27 -27.69 -2.74
N GLU A 190 11.50 -28.24 -2.79
CA GLU A 190 11.71 -29.68 -2.62
C GLU A 190 11.20 -30.20 -1.28
N LYS A 191 11.39 -29.41 -0.21
CA LYS A 191 10.86 -29.73 1.12
C LYS A 191 9.33 -29.72 1.12
N SER A 192 8.70 -28.72 0.49
CA SER A 192 7.23 -28.63 0.38
C SER A 192 6.63 -29.76 -0.47
N ARG A 193 7.30 -30.18 -1.56
CA ARG A 193 6.86 -31.30 -2.41
C ARG A 193 6.73 -32.62 -1.65
N LYS A 194 7.55 -32.85 -0.61
CA LYS A 194 7.41 -34.02 0.26
C LYS A 194 6.07 -34.04 1.02
N ASN A 195 5.45 -32.88 1.21
CA ASN A 195 4.22 -32.70 1.97
C ASN A 195 2.99 -32.39 1.09
N ASP A 196 3.19 -31.94 -0.15
CA ASP A 196 2.13 -31.71 -1.14
C ASP A 196 2.50 -32.34 -2.50
N PRO A 197 2.00 -33.56 -2.78
CA PRO A 197 2.27 -34.28 -4.04
C PRO A 197 1.68 -33.60 -5.29
N SER A 198 0.84 -32.57 -5.14
CA SER A 198 0.28 -31.81 -6.27
C SER A 198 1.25 -30.78 -6.85
N ILE A 199 2.40 -30.55 -6.21
CA ILE A 199 3.49 -29.70 -6.72
C ILE A 199 4.19 -30.44 -7.88
N PRO A 200 4.17 -29.92 -9.12
CA PRO A 200 4.75 -30.61 -10.28
C PRO A 200 6.24 -30.94 -10.12
N TYR A 201 6.66 -32.08 -10.68
CA TYR A 201 8.08 -32.39 -10.94
C TYR A 201 8.50 -31.74 -12.26
N GLY A 202 9.54 -30.89 -12.26
CA GLY A 202 10.03 -30.20 -13.45
C GLY A 202 10.56 -28.79 -13.17
N HIS A 203 10.76 -28.00 -14.24
CA HIS A 203 11.06 -26.57 -14.21
C HIS A 203 10.11 -25.89 -13.23
N LEU A 204 10.63 -25.24 -12.19
CA LEU A 204 9.82 -24.42 -11.31
C LEU A 204 9.19 -23.28 -12.10
N PRO A 205 8.01 -22.80 -11.68
CA PRO A 205 7.49 -21.56 -12.22
C PRO A 205 8.51 -20.47 -11.88
N THR A 206 9.05 -19.86 -12.92
CA THR A 206 9.53 -18.48 -12.92
C THR A 206 8.70 -17.65 -11.94
N ASP A 207 9.28 -16.80 -11.09
CA ASP A 207 8.45 -15.83 -10.34
C ASP A 207 8.32 -14.52 -11.10
N SER A 208 9.30 -14.23 -11.97
CA SER A 208 9.31 -13.04 -12.79
C SER A 208 10.05 -13.22 -14.12
N LEU A 209 9.58 -12.49 -15.14
CA LEU A 209 10.32 -12.28 -16.38
C LEU A 209 11.16 -11.02 -16.26
N ILE A 210 12.36 -11.02 -16.82
CA ILE A 210 13.33 -9.93 -16.72
C ILE A 210 13.80 -9.51 -18.12
N ILE A 211 13.92 -8.19 -18.33
CA ILE A 211 14.63 -7.58 -19.46
C ILE A 211 15.75 -6.71 -18.88
N ASN A 212 16.98 -6.94 -19.33
CA ASN A 212 18.14 -6.10 -19.01
C ASN A 212 18.68 -5.45 -20.29
N ALA A 213 18.62 -4.12 -20.40
CA ALA A 213 19.11 -3.38 -21.56
C ALA A 213 19.43 -1.91 -21.20
N ASP A 214 20.53 -1.38 -21.75
CA ASP A 214 20.88 0.05 -21.69
C ASP A 214 20.85 0.69 -20.28
N GLY A 215 21.30 -0.06 -19.26
CA GLY A 215 21.29 0.41 -17.86
C GLY A 215 19.92 0.39 -17.20
N VAL A 216 18.94 -0.29 -17.82
CA VAL A 216 17.59 -0.51 -17.29
C VAL A 216 17.36 -2.00 -17.06
N GLU A 217 16.82 -2.32 -15.90
CA GLU A 217 16.22 -3.62 -15.61
C GLU A 217 14.70 -3.45 -15.52
N ILE A 218 13.96 -4.27 -16.26
CA ILE A 218 12.50 -4.38 -16.16
C ILE A 218 12.20 -5.78 -15.64
N GLU A 219 11.49 -5.88 -14.53
CA GLU A 219 11.05 -7.15 -13.94
C GLU A 219 9.53 -7.17 -13.90
N ALA A 220 8.90 -8.25 -14.40
CA ALA A 220 7.46 -8.46 -14.39
C ALA A 220 7.13 -9.72 -13.59
N ASP A 221 6.41 -9.57 -12.48
CA ASP A 221 6.04 -10.68 -11.62
C ASP A 221 4.75 -11.40 -12.06
N GLN A 222 4.50 -12.53 -11.42
CA GLN A 222 3.30 -13.35 -11.57
C GLN A 222 1.97 -12.71 -11.15
N PHE A 223 1.99 -11.54 -10.49
CA PHE A 223 0.81 -10.76 -10.14
C PHE A 223 0.53 -9.64 -11.14
N MET A 224 1.28 -9.57 -12.25
CA MET A 224 1.23 -8.50 -13.24
C MET A 224 1.62 -7.13 -12.64
N THR A 225 2.64 -7.12 -11.78
CA THR A 225 3.35 -5.91 -11.37
C THR A 225 4.67 -5.83 -12.14
N ILE A 226 5.00 -4.64 -12.64
CA ILE A 226 6.30 -4.36 -13.23
C ILE A 226 7.10 -3.44 -12.31
N GLY A 227 8.36 -3.81 -12.04
CA GLY A 227 9.40 -2.93 -11.52
C GLY A 227 10.36 -2.51 -12.63
N ILE A 228 10.75 -1.25 -12.66
CA ILE A 228 11.76 -0.71 -13.59
C ILE A 228 12.85 -0.05 -12.75
N SER A 229 14.05 -0.60 -12.78
CA SER A 229 15.22 -0.09 -12.06
C SER A 229 16.20 0.57 -13.02
N PHE A 230 16.75 1.72 -12.64
CA PHE A 230 17.75 2.46 -13.42
C PHE A 230 19.13 2.39 -12.77
N THR A 231 20.13 1.95 -13.52
CA THR A 231 21.53 1.89 -13.09
C THR A 231 22.45 2.57 -14.13
N PRO A 232 22.97 3.79 -13.86
CA PRO A 232 22.74 4.60 -12.66
C PRO A 232 21.32 5.17 -12.59
N ALA A 233 20.92 5.66 -11.41
CA ALA A 233 19.68 6.39 -11.24
C ALA A 233 19.63 7.63 -12.16
N LEU A 234 18.43 8.00 -12.61
CA LEU A 234 18.24 9.11 -13.54
C LEU A 234 18.09 10.42 -12.78
N SER A 235 19.06 11.33 -12.93
CA SER A 235 18.96 12.68 -12.37
C SER A 235 17.80 13.47 -12.98
N LEU A 236 17.11 14.24 -12.15
CA LEU A 236 16.16 15.25 -12.60
C LEU A 236 16.89 16.55 -12.94
N PRO A 237 16.27 17.47 -13.72
CA PRO A 237 16.84 18.79 -13.95
C PRO A 237 17.02 19.58 -12.64
N ASP A 238 18.04 20.45 -12.58
CA ASP A 238 18.48 21.15 -11.36
C ASP A 238 17.40 21.94 -10.61
N ASN A 239 16.31 22.32 -11.28
CA ASN A 239 15.21 23.09 -10.71
C ASN A 239 14.10 22.24 -10.07
N PHE A 240 14.26 20.92 -10.03
CA PHE A 240 13.33 19.98 -9.41
C PHE A 240 13.85 19.49 -8.07
N ASN A 241 12.92 19.26 -7.14
CA ASN A 241 13.18 18.61 -5.87
C ASN A 241 12.31 17.34 -5.80
N PHE A 242 12.96 16.18 -5.76
CA PHE A 242 12.35 14.85 -5.80
C PHE A 242 13.15 13.89 -4.92
N ASP A 243 13.06 14.13 -3.61
CA ASP A 243 13.64 13.30 -2.57
C ASP A 243 12.64 13.13 -1.41
N TYR A 244 13.10 12.45 -0.35
CA TYR A 244 12.28 12.11 0.81
C TYR A 244 11.69 13.34 1.53
N HIS A 245 12.31 14.50 1.40
CA HIS A 245 11.91 15.75 2.04
C HIS A 245 11.23 16.73 1.07
N ALA A 246 10.94 16.31 -0.17
CA ALA A 246 10.26 17.13 -1.14
C ALA A 246 8.89 17.56 -0.63
N SER A 247 8.62 18.87 -0.69
CA SER A 247 7.33 19.40 -0.27
C SER A 247 6.20 18.90 -1.19
N TYR A 248 4.94 19.05 -0.75
CA TYR A 248 3.79 18.78 -1.62
C TYR A 248 3.89 19.54 -2.96
N LYS A 249 4.29 20.82 -2.91
CA LYS A 249 4.43 21.67 -4.11
C LYS A 249 5.52 21.14 -5.04
N ASP A 250 6.63 20.67 -4.50
CA ASP A 250 7.72 20.09 -5.30
C ASP A 250 7.25 18.81 -5.98
N ASN A 251 6.51 17.95 -5.27
CA ASN A 251 5.90 16.74 -5.82
C ASN A 251 4.89 17.05 -6.94
N VAL A 252 4.10 18.13 -6.85
CA VAL A 252 3.22 18.59 -7.96
C VAL A 252 4.04 18.91 -9.20
N VAL A 253 5.14 19.66 -9.05
CA VAL A 253 6.00 20.05 -10.16
C VAL A 253 6.68 18.82 -10.78
N ALA A 254 7.21 17.91 -9.96
CA ALA A 254 7.81 16.66 -10.41
C ALA A 254 6.80 15.74 -11.10
N ALA A 255 5.57 15.65 -10.59
CA ALA A 255 4.50 14.87 -11.21
C ALA A 255 4.17 15.37 -12.63
N ASP A 256 4.06 16.70 -12.84
CA ASP A 256 3.82 17.26 -14.18
C ASP A 256 4.97 16.95 -15.16
N TYR A 257 6.21 16.96 -14.66
CA TYR A 257 7.37 16.54 -15.44
C TYR A 257 7.30 15.06 -15.82
N PHE A 258 7.04 14.17 -14.87
CA PHE A 258 6.94 12.73 -15.14
C PHE A 258 5.78 12.41 -16.07
N LYS A 259 4.63 13.04 -15.88
CA LYS A 259 3.46 12.92 -16.75
C LYS A 259 3.79 13.21 -18.22
N THR A 260 4.64 14.22 -18.44
CA THR A 260 5.04 14.64 -19.79
C THR A 260 6.16 13.75 -20.35
N LYS A 261 7.24 13.56 -19.59
CA LYS A 261 8.42 12.81 -20.02
C LYS A 261 8.14 11.33 -20.24
N TYR A 262 7.36 10.72 -19.34
CA TYR A 262 7.05 9.29 -19.36
C TYR A 262 5.63 9.00 -19.84
N LYS A 263 5.02 9.90 -20.63
CA LYS A 263 3.63 9.75 -21.11
C LYS A 263 3.37 8.40 -21.80
N ASN A 264 4.33 7.91 -22.58
CA ASN A 264 4.21 6.64 -23.32
C ASN A 264 4.27 5.45 -22.37
N LEU A 265 5.17 5.51 -21.37
CA LEU A 265 5.31 4.50 -20.32
C LEU A 265 4.06 4.43 -19.45
N ILE A 266 3.58 5.59 -18.98
CA ILE A 266 2.33 5.72 -18.23
C ILE A 266 1.18 5.12 -19.04
N GLY A 267 1.10 5.45 -20.33
CA GLY A 267 0.22 4.76 -21.28
C GLY A 267 -1.25 4.77 -20.89
N PHE A 268 -1.68 5.81 -20.17
CA PHE A 268 -3.07 6.09 -19.81
C PHE A 268 -3.64 7.14 -20.76
N ASP A 269 -4.90 6.98 -21.17
CA ASP A 269 -5.58 7.94 -22.04
C ASP A 269 -5.83 9.27 -21.32
N ASN A 270 -6.17 9.20 -20.03
CA ASN A 270 -6.42 10.36 -19.19
C ASN A 270 -5.72 10.20 -17.84
N PRO A 271 -4.39 10.41 -17.79
CA PRO A 271 -3.61 10.23 -16.58
C PRO A 271 -3.99 11.29 -15.54
N GLN A 272 -4.49 10.84 -14.40
CA GLN A 272 -4.76 11.65 -13.21
C GLN A 272 -3.58 11.53 -12.25
N VAL A 273 -3.08 12.70 -11.82
CA VAL A 273 -2.03 12.78 -10.79
C VAL A 273 -2.64 12.43 -9.43
N ASN A 274 -1.97 11.54 -8.69
CA ASN A 274 -2.26 11.19 -7.32
C ASN A 274 -0.99 11.43 -6.48
N ILE A 275 -0.93 12.56 -5.79
CA ILE A 275 0.08 12.76 -4.74
C ILE A 275 -0.55 12.24 -3.45
N THR A 276 0.05 11.20 -2.89
CA THR A 276 -0.48 10.49 -1.73
C THR A 276 0.51 10.54 -0.56
N GLY A 277 0.01 10.38 0.66
CA GLY A 277 0.83 10.42 1.88
C GLY A 277 0.56 11.68 2.69
N GLY A 278 1.61 12.40 3.06
CA GLY A 278 1.55 13.56 3.94
C GLY A 278 1.63 13.23 5.43
N ASN A 279 1.84 11.95 5.76
CA ASN A 279 2.18 11.55 7.12
C ASN A 279 3.64 11.89 7.43
N TYR A 280 3.88 12.04 8.73
CA TYR A 280 5.17 12.30 9.31
C TYR A 280 5.82 11.00 9.77
N ASN A 281 7.14 10.95 9.75
CA ASN A 281 7.90 9.94 10.47
C ASN A 281 8.10 10.32 11.95
N ILE A 282 8.82 9.48 12.70
CA ILE A 282 9.09 9.72 14.12
C ILE A 282 9.94 10.96 14.41
N TYR A 283 10.61 11.50 13.40
CA TYR A 283 11.42 12.71 13.47
C TYR A 283 10.66 13.97 13.02
N ALA A 284 9.34 13.85 12.83
CA ALA A 284 8.48 14.92 12.32
C ALA A 284 8.89 15.42 10.92
N GLU A 285 9.35 14.51 10.05
CA GLU A 285 9.58 14.78 8.63
C GLU A 285 8.41 14.26 7.81
N GLN A 286 7.82 15.12 6.99
CA GLN A 286 6.69 14.80 6.13
C GLN A 286 7.17 14.23 4.80
N SER A 287 6.45 13.24 4.27
CA SER A 287 6.78 12.61 2.98
C SER A 287 5.53 12.41 2.10
N PHE A 288 5.74 12.36 0.79
CA PHE A 288 4.69 12.15 -0.21
C PHE A 288 5.21 11.23 -1.32
N ASP A 289 4.29 10.50 -1.94
CA ASP A 289 4.55 9.67 -3.12
C ASP A 289 3.84 10.23 -4.35
N ILE A 290 4.46 10.03 -5.53
CA ILE A 290 3.88 10.40 -6.82
C ILE A 290 3.36 9.16 -7.53
N GLU A 291 2.04 9.11 -7.70
CA GLU A 291 1.36 8.07 -8.46
C GLU A 291 0.49 8.66 -9.57
N PHE A 292 0.18 7.82 -10.56
CA PHE A 292 -0.79 8.11 -11.61
C PHE A 292 -1.80 6.98 -11.70
N TYR A 293 -3.05 7.30 -12.00
CA TYR A 293 -4.06 6.33 -12.44
C TYR A 293 -4.82 6.86 -13.65
N ASN A 294 -5.47 5.96 -14.40
CA ASN A 294 -6.28 6.36 -15.55
C ASN A 294 -7.67 6.84 -15.11
N LYS A 295 -8.01 8.10 -15.37
CA LYS A 295 -9.32 8.65 -15.02
C LYS A 295 -10.34 8.40 -16.13
N SER A 296 -11.47 7.83 -15.75
CA SER A 296 -12.63 7.59 -16.61
C SER A 296 -13.75 8.60 -16.34
N SER A 297 -14.72 8.68 -17.25
CA SER A 297 -16.02 9.32 -16.99
C SER A 297 -16.92 8.47 -16.09
N ASP A 298 -16.64 7.18 -15.93
CA ASP A 298 -17.40 6.27 -15.07
C ASP A 298 -16.84 6.23 -13.64
N TYR A 299 -17.72 6.39 -12.64
CA TYR A 299 -17.31 6.40 -11.22
C TYR A 299 -16.77 5.05 -10.76
N THR A 300 -17.36 3.94 -11.21
CA THR A 300 -16.88 2.60 -10.85
C THR A 300 -15.48 2.38 -11.43
N GLU A 301 -15.28 2.70 -12.70
CA GLU A 301 -13.99 2.57 -13.36
C GLU A 301 -12.91 3.47 -12.72
N ASN A 302 -13.27 4.68 -12.28
CA ASN A 302 -12.35 5.53 -11.52
C ASN A 302 -11.86 4.84 -10.24
N ILE A 303 -12.76 4.23 -9.46
CA ILE A 303 -12.38 3.49 -8.23
C ILE A 303 -11.48 2.30 -8.59
N ILE A 304 -11.81 1.56 -9.65
CA ILE A 304 -10.99 0.42 -10.08
C ILE A 304 -9.60 0.87 -10.52
N ASN A 305 -9.50 1.91 -11.35
CA ASN A 305 -8.20 2.41 -11.80
C ASN A 305 -7.38 2.97 -10.63
N TYR A 306 -8.00 3.71 -9.71
CA TYR A 306 -7.33 4.24 -8.51
C TYR A 306 -6.72 3.12 -7.65
N ASN A 307 -7.38 1.97 -7.51
CA ASN A 307 -6.85 0.89 -6.67
C ASN A 307 -5.88 -0.04 -7.42
N PHE A 308 -6.18 -0.38 -8.68
CA PHE A 308 -5.51 -1.49 -9.39
C PHE A 308 -4.60 -1.07 -10.54
N ASN A 309 -4.86 0.06 -11.21
CA ASN A 309 -4.17 0.44 -12.45
C ASN A 309 -3.35 1.71 -12.22
N ARG A 310 -2.14 1.53 -11.68
CA ARG A 310 -1.32 2.61 -11.15
C ARG A 310 0.10 2.59 -11.67
N VAL A 311 0.71 3.77 -11.80
CA VAL A 311 2.15 3.94 -12.05
C VAL A 311 2.74 4.81 -10.95
N ILE A 312 3.76 4.34 -10.26
CA ILE A 312 4.44 5.01 -9.14
C ILE A 312 5.86 5.37 -9.56
N PHE A 313 6.31 6.58 -9.23
CA PHE A 313 7.67 7.05 -9.42
C PHE A 313 8.37 7.18 -8.07
N CYS A 314 9.52 6.54 -7.90
CA CYS A 314 10.27 6.50 -6.64
C CYS A 314 11.66 7.12 -6.78
N HIS A 315 12.13 7.76 -5.72
CA HIS A 315 13.48 8.33 -5.63
C HIS A 315 14.44 7.47 -4.79
N ASN A 316 15.75 7.66 -4.99
CA ASN A 316 16.80 7.09 -4.15
C ASN A 316 17.27 8.01 -2.99
N ASN A 317 16.54 9.08 -2.69
CA ASN A 317 16.89 10.11 -1.69
C ASN A 317 18.04 11.06 -2.12
N GLU A 318 18.47 11.02 -3.39
CA GLU A 318 19.48 11.91 -3.97
C GLU A 318 18.91 12.69 -5.18
N ASN A 319 17.68 13.16 -5.06
CA ASN A 319 16.97 13.90 -6.12
C ASN A 319 16.97 13.20 -7.49
N SER A 320 16.94 11.87 -7.49
CA SER A 320 17.09 11.05 -8.69
C SER A 320 16.02 9.97 -8.74
N LEU A 321 15.45 9.76 -9.94
CA LEU A 321 14.51 8.68 -10.22
C LEU A 321 15.30 7.37 -10.33
N ASN A 322 15.07 6.46 -9.39
CA ASN A 322 15.75 5.17 -9.36
C ASN A 322 14.84 4.00 -9.72
N PHE A 323 13.54 4.15 -9.48
CA PHE A 323 12.59 3.06 -9.65
C PHE A 323 11.22 3.55 -10.10
N ILE A 324 10.59 2.81 -11.02
CA ILE A 324 9.17 2.99 -11.40
C ILE A 324 8.46 1.67 -11.15
N ARG A 325 7.26 1.73 -10.56
CA ARG A 325 6.39 0.56 -10.39
C ARG A 325 5.11 0.72 -11.18
N ILE A 326 4.70 -0.31 -11.90
CA ILE A 326 3.44 -0.35 -12.66
C ILE A 326 2.59 -1.50 -12.13
N PHE A 327 1.39 -1.20 -11.67
CA PHE A 327 0.40 -2.19 -11.24
C PHE A 327 -0.66 -2.36 -12.31
N LYS A 328 -0.89 -3.60 -12.73
CA LYS A 328 -2.01 -3.97 -13.61
C LYS A 328 -2.43 -5.42 -13.39
N PRO A 329 -2.93 -5.76 -12.19
CA PRO A 329 -3.31 -7.13 -11.87
C PRO A 329 -4.38 -7.65 -12.81
N ASP A 330 -4.40 -8.96 -12.99
CA ASP A 330 -5.39 -9.60 -13.85
C ASP A 330 -6.77 -9.68 -13.17
N LEU A 331 -7.67 -8.78 -13.61
CA LEU A 331 -9.06 -8.69 -13.14
C LEU A 331 -10.06 -9.46 -14.02
N THR A 332 -9.61 -10.41 -14.86
CA THR A 332 -10.50 -11.18 -15.76
C THR A 332 -11.48 -12.08 -15.01
N LYS A 333 -11.13 -12.55 -13.80
CA LYS A 333 -12.00 -13.40 -12.96
C LYS A 333 -12.99 -12.57 -12.13
N LYS A 334 -13.87 -11.84 -12.79
CA LYS A 334 -14.96 -11.08 -12.14
C LYS A 334 -16.04 -12.02 -11.59
N LEU A 335 -16.36 -11.88 -10.31
CA LEU A 335 -17.41 -12.66 -9.62
C LEU A 335 -18.80 -12.03 -9.72
N GLY A 336 -18.89 -10.73 -10.00
CA GLY A 336 -20.15 -10.00 -10.17
C GLY A 336 -20.05 -8.55 -9.71
N ASN A 337 -21.13 -7.78 -9.89
CA ASN A 337 -21.31 -6.46 -9.28
C ASN A 337 -22.17 -6.63 -8.03
N TYR A 338 -21.58 -6.46 -6.86
CA TYR A 338 -22.26 -6.70 -5.59
C TYR A 338 -22.90 -5.42 -5.08
N PRO A 339 -24.13 -5.50 -4.53
CA PRO A 339 -24.71 -4.41 -3.76
C PRO A 339 -23.78 -3.98 -2.63
N ILE A 340 -23.60 -2.66 -2.49
CA ILE A 340 -22.79 -2.08 -1.41
C ILE A 340 -23.67 -1.30 -0.42
N ILE A 341 -23.27 -1.35 0.85
CA ILE A 341 -23.85 -0.50 1.89
C ILE A 341 -23.35 0.94 1.75
N SER A 342 -24.03 1.89 2.38
CA SER A 342 -23.56 3.28 2.46
C SER A 342 -22.46 3.47 3.50
N ALA A 343 -21.73 4.59 3.43
CA ALA A 343 -20.74 4.96 4.44
C ALA A 343 -21.35 5.12 5.84
N VAL A 344 -22.62 5.55 5.93
CA VAL A 344 -23.38 5.64 7.19
C VAL A 344 -23.60 4.25 7.78
N GLN A 345 -24.07 3.30 6.96
CA GLN A 345 -24.27 1.92 7.39
C GLN A 345 -22.93 1.26 7.79
N ALA A 346 -21.86 1.53 7.05
CA ALA A 346 -20.53 1.05 7.38
C ALA A 346 -20.03 1.63 8.72
N ARG A 347 -20.30 2.91 9.01
CA ARG A 347 -19.98 3.55 10.30
C ARG A 347 -20.73 2.89 11.45
N GLU A 348 -22.00 2.53 11.28
CA GLU A 348 -22.75 1.79 12.28
C GLU A 348 -22.16 0.40 12.57
N LEU A 349 -21.70 -0.30 11.52
CA LEU A 349 -21.02 -1.59 11.66
C LEU A 349 -19.67 -1.44 12.36
N LEU A 350 -18.89 -0.41 12.01
CA LEU A 350 -17.63 -0.10 12.68
C LEU A 350 -17.82 0.06 14.20
N ILE A 351 -18.81 0.86 14.61
CA ILE A 351 -19.11 1.12 16.04
C ILE A 351 -19.54 -0.15 16.77
N LYS A 352 -20.22 -1.08 16.08
CA LYS A 352 -20.61 -2.39 16.61
C LYS A 352 -19.45 -3.38 16.73
N GLY A 353 -18.27 -3.05 16.21
CA GLY A 353 -17.09 -3.92 16.22
C GLY A 353 -16.96 -4.81 14.99
N ASN A 354 -17.74 -4.53 13.93
CA ASN A 354 -17.72 -5.31 12.70
C ASN A 354 -16.69 -4.77 11.70
N TYR A 355 -15.40 -4.95 11.99
CA TYR A 355 -14.31 -4.45 11.17
C TYR A 355 -13.08 -5.37 11.24
N SER A 356 -12.24 -5.25 10.20
CA SER A 356 -10.88 -5.78 10.16
C SER A 356 -9.87 -4.66 10.40
N THR A 357 -8.78 -4.95 11.12
CA THR A 357 -7.71 -3.98 11.32
C THR A 357 -6.41 -4.66 11.72
N SER A 358 -5.29 -4.06 11.32
CA SER A 358 -3.98 -4.35 11.91
C SER A 358 -3.71 -3.53 13.17
N VAL A 359 -4.52 -2.52 13.49
CA VAL A 359 -4.30 -1.64 14.65
C VAL A 359 -4.41 -2.48 15.93
N PRO A 360 -3.45 -2.40 16.88
CA PRO A 360 -3.45 -3.25 18.08
C PRO A 360 -4.49 -2.82 19.13
N TYR A 361 -5.32 -1.83 18.80
CA TYR A 361 -6.31 -1.24 19.69
C TYR A 361 -7.71 -1.50 19.15
N LYS A 362 -8.65 -1.65 20.08
CA LYS A 362 -10.07 -1.57 19.72
C LYS A 362 -10.36 -0.17 19.20
N MET A 363 -11.28 -0.07 18.23
CA MET A 363 -11.78 1.23 17.74
C MET A 363 -12.19 2.11 18.95
N PRO A 364 -11.57 3.29 19.14
CA PRO A 364 -11.62 4.04 20.40
C PRO A 364 -12.94 4.81 20.63
N GLY A 365 -13.86 4.74 19.66
CA GLY A 365 -15.18 5.34 19.70
C GLY A 365 -15.45 6.27 18.52
N GLU A 366 -16.74 6.47 18.21
CA GLU A 366 -17.20 7.26 17.05
C GLU A 366 -16.60 8.67 16.98
N LYS A 367 -16.45 9.34 18.13
CA LYS A 367 -15.87 10.68 18.22
C LYS A 367 -14.42 10.80 17.72
N TYR A 368 -13.73 9.67 17.52
CA TYR A 368 -12.35 9.61 17.01
C TYR A 368 -12.28 9.31 15.51
N ILE A 369 -13.40 9.04 14.84
CA ILE A 369 -13.44 8.91 13.38
C ILE A 369 -13.16 10.28 12.76
N ARG A 370 -12.28 10.33 11.76
CA ARG A 370 -11.79 11.58 11.17
C ARG A 370 -11.95 11.63 9.66
N LYS A 371 -11.81 10.49 8.99
CA LYS A 371 -11.91 10.37 7.53
C LYS A 371 -12.44 8.98 7.18
N VAL A 372 -13.16 8.87 6.07
CA VAL A 372 -13.56 7.60 5.47
C VAL A 372 -13.28 7.62 3.98
N GLU A 373 -12.84 6.49 3.45
CA GLU A 373 -12.57 6.30 2.03
C GLU A 373 -13.16 4.96 1.57
N LEU A 374 -13.57 4.88 0.31
CA LEU A 374 -13.95 3.62 -0.33
C LEU A 374 -12.77 3.11 -1.16
N VAL A 375 -12.26 1.93 -0.82
CA VAL A 375 -11.02 1.36 -1.39
C VAL A 375 -11.17 -0.13 -1.62
N TYR A 376 -10.25 -0.72 -2.40
CA TYR A 376 -10.03 -2.16 -2.40
C TYR A 376 -8.77 -2.46 -1.59
N ARG A 377 -8.77 -3.59 -0.88
CA ARG A 377 -7.52 -4.16 -0.38
C ARG A 377 -6.86 -4.90 -1.54
N THR A 378 -5.69 -4.45 -1.97
CA THR A 378 -5.02 -4.91 -3.20
C THR A 378 -3.76 -5.73 -2.92
N SER A 379 -3.55 -6.14 -1.67
CA SER A 379 -2.42 -6.99 -1.31
C SER A 379 -2.47 -8.31 -2.07
N GLU A 380 -1.31 -8.85 -2.42
CA GLU A 380 -1.17 -10.20 -3.03
C GLU A 380 -1.78 -11.29 -2.14
N MET A 381 -1.97 -11.00 -0.86
CA MET A 381 -2.58 -11.86 0.15
C MET A 381 -4.10 -12.00 -0.02
N GLU A 382 -4.75 -11.06 -0.70
CA GLU A 382 -6.20 -11.04 -0.90
C GLU A 382 -6.58 -11.99 -2.05
N GLU A 383 -7.25 -13.11 -1.73
CA GLU A 383 -7.80 -13.99 -2.78
C GLU A 383 -9.00 -13.35 -3.48
N ILE A 384 -9.80 -12.58 -2.73
CA ILE A 384 -10.97 -11.87 -3.22
C ILE A 384 -10.71 -10.37 -3.10
N TYR A 385 -10.67 -9.70 -4.25
CA TYR A 385 -10.63 -8.25 -4.31
C TYR A 385 -12.06 -7.71 -4.22
N MET A 386 -12.43 -7.24 -3.03
CA MET A 386 -13.72 -6.62 -2.77
C MET A 386 -13.55 -5.24 -2.13
N PRO A 387 -14.55 -4.35 -2.25
CA PRO A 387 -14.46 -3.01 -1.69
C PRO A 387 -14.67 -2.98 -0.17
N TYR A 388 -14.00 -2.04 0.48
CA TYR A 388 -14.09 -1.74 1.90
C TYR A 388 -14.20 -0.23 2.12
N TYR A 389 -14.95 0.14 3.15
CA TYR A 389 -14.82 1.45 3.77
C TYR A 389 -13.64 1.43 4.73
N ARG A 390 -12.61 2.23 4.45
CA ARG A 390 -11.46 2.46 5.31
C ARG A 390 -11.71 3.71 6.16
N PHE A 391 -11.86 3.52 7.47
CA PHE A 391 -12.01 4.59 8.43
C PHE A 391 -10.67 4.91 9.08
N TYR A 392 -10.28 6.18 9.03
CA TYR A 392 -9.16 6.71 9.79
C TYR A 392 -9.67 7.18 11.14
N THR A 393 -9.14 6.59 12.21
CA THR A 393 -9.51 6.96 13.58
C THR A 393 -8.28 7.42 14.35
N GLU A 394 -8.38 8.57 15.00
CA GLU A 394 -7.35 9.05 15.92
C GLU A 394 -7.19 8.06 17.10
N LEU A 395 -5.96 7.68 17.42
CA LEU A 395 -5.63 6.71 18.46
C LEU A 395 -5.16 7.45 19.72
N PRO A 396 -6.02 7.65 20.73
CA PRO A 396 -5.65 8.36 21.96
C PRO A 396 -4.62 7.61 22.82
N GLU A 397 -4.44 6.31 22.58
CA GLU A 397 -3.42 5.48 23.22
C GLU A 397 -2.00 5.86 22.78
N GLU A 398 -1.87 6.31 21.52
CA GLU A 398 -0.60 6.71 20.93
C GLU A 398 -0.32 8.18 21.25
N LYS A 399 0.90 8.43 21.73
CA LYS A 399 1.36 9.79 22.11
C LYS A 399 2.71 10.06 21.46
N PRO A 400 2.73 10.26 20.14
CA PRO A 400 3.97 10.58 19.46
C PRO A 400 4.50 11.95 19.91
N GLU A 401 5.79 12.17 19.70
CA GLU A 401 6.45 13.43 20.01
C GLU A 401 6.02 14.56 19.06
N HIS A 402 6.56 15.76 19.27
CA HIS A 402 6.39 16.92 18.39
C HIS A 402 4.95 17.43 18.20
N GLY A 403 3.99 16.95 19.01
CA GLY A 403 2.58 17.35 18.92
C GLY A 403 1.79 16.64 17.82
N LEU A 404 2.37 15.59 17.22
CA LEU A 404 1.69 14.75 16.24
C LEU A 404 0.55 13.94 16.90
N LYS A 405 -0.35 13.44 16.07
CA LYS A 405 -1.36 12.44 16.44
C LYS A 405 -1.17 11.21 15.58
N THR A 406 -1.54 10.04 16.09
CA THR A 406 -1.55 8.81 15.30
C THR A 406 -2.98 8.49 14.87
N TYR A 407 -3.17 8.15 13.61
CA TYR A 407 -4.43 7.69 13.03
C TYR A 407 -4.27 6.24 12.56
N GLY A 408 -5.12 5.35 13.03
CA GLY A 408 -5.16 3.94 12.60
C GLY A 408 -6.24 3.70 11.55
N ALA A 409 -6.02 2.73 10.67
CA ALA A 409 -6.99 2.30 9.65
C ALA A 409 -7.87 1.13 10.13
N TYR A 410 -9.19 1.27 9.98
CA TYR A 410 -10.17 0.25 10.31
C TYR A 410 -11.08 0.00 9.10
N TYR A 411 -11.24 -1.26 8.71
CA TYR A 411 -11.89 -1.66 7.46
C TYR A 411 -13.24 -2.32 7.71
N VAL A 412 -14.29 -1.80 7.09
CA VAL A 412 -15.61 -2.43 7.05
C VAL A 412 -15.89 -2.88 5.61
N PRO A 413 -16.27 -4.15 5.37
CA PRO A 413 -16.67 -4.59 4.03
C PRO A 413 -17.78 -3.69 3.48
N ALA A 414 -17.61 -3.19 2.27
CA ALA A 414 -18.64 -2.39 1.63
C ALA A 414 -19.74 -3.26 1.02
N VAL A 415 -19.45 -4.52 0.67
CA VAL A 415 -20.44 -5.49 0.18
C VAL A 415 -21.53 -5.74 1.24
N GLU A 416 -22.80 -5.73 0.82
CA GLU A 416 -23.92 -6.06 1.70
C GLU A 416 -23.74 -7.41 2.41
N GLY A 417 -23.94 -7.41 3.73
CA GLY A 417 -23.70 -8.59 4.58
C GLY A 417 -24.49 -9.86 4.20
N SER A 418 -25.60 -9.76 3.46
CA SER A 418 -26.30 -10.95 2.96
C SER A 418 -25.50 -11.77 1.94
N TYR A 419 -24.53 -11.14 1.27
CA TYR A 419 -23.61 -11.80 0.34
C TYR A 419 -22.32 -12.26 1.01
N LEU A 420 -22.17 -12.05 2.32
CA LEU A 420 -21.00 -12.47 3.07
C LEU A 420 -21.33 -13.74 3.87
N THR A 421 -20.40 -14.70 3.89
CA THR A 421 -20.52 -15.89 4.76
C THR A 421 -20.10 -15.57 6.19
N ASN A 422 -19.23 -14.58 6.36
CA ASN A 422 -18.74 -14.05 7.62
C ASN A 422 -18.62 -12.52 7.57
N MET A 423 -18.91 -11.87 8.70
CA MET A 423 -18.53 -10.47 8.93
C MET A 423 -17.28 -10.46 9.79
N PRO A 424 -16.31 -9.57 9.54
CA PRO A 424 -15.19 -9.42 10.43
C PRO A 424 -15.71 -8.94 11.78
N VAL A 425 -15.15 -9.49 12.86
CA VAL A 425 -15.49 -9.10 14.23
C VAL A 425 -14.17 -8.92 14.97
N TYR A 426 -13.97 -7.74 15.54
CA TYR A 426 -12.79 -7.50 16.35
C TYR A 426 -12.86 -8.32 17.65
N ASP A 427 -11.95 -9.27 17.82
CA ASP A 427 -11.86 -10.16 18.97
C ASP A 427 -10.69 -9.82 19.92
N GLY A 428 -9.97 -8.72 19.64
CA GLY A 428 -8.77 -8.32 20.37
C GLY A 428 -7.45 -8.75 19.71
N ARG A 429 -7.50 -9.37 18.52
CA ARG A 429 -6.34 -9.74 17.70
C ARG A 429 -6.35 -8.98 16.38
N PHE A 430 -5.23 -9.04 15.67
CA PHE A 430 -5.16 -8.63 14.27
C PHE A 430 -6.07 -9.54 13.44
N ASN A 431 -6.76 -8.97 12.44
CA ASN A 431 -7.72 -9.71 11.61
C ASN A 431 -7.88 -9.16 10.19
#